data_AF-A0A6L8A584-F1
#
_entry.id   AF-A0A6L8A584-F1
#
_cell.length_a   1.000
_cell.length_b   1.000
_cell.length_c   1.000
_cell.angle_alpha   90.00
_cell.angle_beta   90.00
_cell.angle_gamma   90.00
#
_symmetry.space_group_name_H-M   'P 1'
#
loop_
_entity.id
_entity.type
_entity.pdbx_description
1 polymer ?
#
loop_
_entity_poly.entity_id
_entity_poly.type
_entity_poly.pdbx_seq_one_letter_code
_entity_poly.pdbx_strand_id
1 'polypeptide(L)' 'MLRPAQANPSSLLNTVKNNPGMAEELCQQFNTINANGDSVYSSAVLGEVASSQGITTGDAEILVTYVVGLYCSDVT' A
#
# COMPACT_ATOMS: atom_id res chain seq x y z
N MET A 1 2.48 -11.11 -20.82
CA MET A 1 2.37 -10.02 -19.82
C MET A 1 1.10 -10.26 -19.04
N LEU A 2 1.17 -10.49 -17.72
CA LEU A 2 -0.02 -10.46 -16.87
C LEU A 2 -0.46 -9.00 -16.75
N ARG A 3 -1.74 -8.71 -17.06
CA ARG A 3 -2.31 -7.40 -16.77
C ARG A 3 -2.67 -7.36 -15.27
N PRO A 4 -2.27 -6.32 -14.52
CA PRO A 4 -2.70 -6.17 -13.14
C PRO A 4 -4.22 -6.13 -13.05
N ALA A 5 -4.77 -6.79 -12.04
CA ALA A 5 -6.21 -6.80 -11.81
C ALA A 5 -6.63 -5.49 -11.15
N GLN A 6 -7.73 -4.90 -11.62
CA GLN A 6 -8.37 -3.80 -10.90
C GLN A 6 -9.16 -4.37 -9.72
N ALA A 7 -8.89 -3.89 -8.52
CA ALA A 7 -9.55 -4.35 -7.31
C ALA A 7 -10.77 -3.49 -6.96
N ASN A 8 -11.74 -4.08 -6.25
CA ASN A 8 -12.80 -3.30 -5.60
C ASN A 8 -12.24 -2.75 -4.26
N PRO A 9 -12.50 -1.47 -3.90
CA PRO A 9 -12.03 -0.92 -2.62
C PRO A 9 -12.40 -1.75 -1.38
N SER A 10 -13.59 -2.33 -1.33
CA SER A 10 -13.99 -3.22 -0.23
C SER A 10 -13.17 -4.52 -0.20
N SER A 11 -12.74 -5.01 -1.37
CA SER A 11 -11.84 -6.16 -1.46
C SER A 11 -10.46 -5.82 -0.90
N LEU A 12 -9.91 -4.64 -1.23
CA LEU A 12 -8.63 -4.17 -0.72
C LEU A 12 -8.67 -3.98 0.80
N LEU A 13 -9.73 -3.36 1.32
CA LEU A 13 -9.93 -3.22 2.76
C LEU A 13 -9.98 -4.58 3.47
N ASN A 14 -10.70 -5.55 2.90
CA ASN A 14 -10.77 -6.90 3.46
C ASN A 14 -9.41 -7.61 3.40
N THR A 15 -8.63 -7.42 2.33
CA THR A 15 -7.26 -7.92 2.22
C THR A 15 -6.37 -7.39 3.35
N VAL A 16 -6.44 -6.09 3.65
CA VAL A 16 -5.70 -5.48 4.77
C VAL A 16 -6.16 -6.07 6.11
N LYS A 17 -7.47 -6.10 6.37
CA LYS A 17 -8.03 -6.60 7.63
C LYS A 17 -7.74 -8.08 7.89
N ASN A 18 -7.71 -8.89 6.84
CA ASN A 18 -7.51 -10.33 6.94
C ASN A 18 -6.03 -10.74 6.85
N ASN A 19 -5.13 -9.80 6.55
CA ASN A 19 -3.69 -10.06 6.45
C ASN A 19 -2.87 -8.98 7.18
N PRO A 20 -2.92 -8.96 8.53
CA PRO A 20 -2.20 -7.98 9.33
C PRO A 20 -0.68 -8.03 9.11
N GLY A 21 -0.11 -9.20 8.83
CA GLY A 21 1.33 -9.33 8.57
C GLY A 21 1.78 -8.55 7.33
N MET A 22 1.04 -8.64 6.23
CA MET A 22 1.30 -7.84 5.03
C MET A 22 1.13 -6.34 5.30
N ALA A 23 0.10 -5.97 6.09
CA ALA A 23 -0.11 -4.57 6.45
C ALA A 23 1.03 -4.00 7.31
N GLU A 24 1.54 -4.78 8.28
CA GLU A 24 2.68 -4.42 9.13
C GLU A 24 3.98 -4.31 8.31
N GLU A 25 4.24 -5.25 7.40
CA GLU A 25 5.40 -5.21 6.50
C GLU A 25 5.38 -3.98 5.59
N LEU A 26 4.24 -3.66 4.99
CA LEU A 26 4.06 -2.44 4.22
C LEU A 26 4.23 -1.20 5.10
N CYS A 27 3.72 -1.22 6.32
CA CYS A 27 3.87 -0.10 7.24
C CYS A 27 5.33 0.18 7.62
N GLN A 28 6.14 -0.84 7.86
CA GLN A 28 7.57 -0.68 8.12
C GLN A 28 8.31 -0.06 6.92
N GLN A 29 7.94 -0.45 5.71
CA GLN A 29 8.47 0.15 4.49
C GLN A 29 8.07 1.63 4.39
N PHE A 30 6.81 1.95 4.65
CA PHE A 30 6.29 3.33 4.62
C PHE A 30 6.94 4.22 5.68
N ASN A 31 7.16 3.72 6.89
CA ASN A 31 7.92 4.43 7.92
C ASN A 31 9.33 4.78 7.45
N THR A 32 10.01 3.83 6.77
CA THR A 32 11.38 4.06 6.25
C THR A 32 11.38 5.14 5.16
N ILE A 33 10.42 5.09 4.24
CA ILE A 33 10.25 6.09 3.18
C ILE A 33 9.98 7.48 3.79
N ASN A 34 9.03 7.57 4.72
CA ASN A 34 8.66 8.84 5.35
C ASN A 34 9.81 9.41 6.21
N ALA A 35 10.57 8.57 6.91
CA ALA A 35 11.75 8.98 7.67
C ALA A 35 12.87 9.56 6.79
N ASN A 36 12.92 9.21 5.51
CA ASN A 36 13.84 9.80 4.52
C ASN A 36 13.31 11.11 3.91
N GLY A 37 12.10 11.53 4.28
CA GLY A 37 11.44 12.74 3.75
C GLY A 37 10.66 12.50 2.45
N ASP A 38 10.52 11.24 2.03
CA ASP A 38 9.82 10.88 0.80
C ASP A 38 8.33 10.61 1.05
N SER A 39 7.52 10.86 0.01
CA SER A 39 6.08 10.56 0.06
C SER A 39 5.79 9.11 -0.32
N VAL A 40 5.00 8.44 0.53
CA VAL A 40 4.46 7.11 0.27
C VAL A 40 3.43 7.08 -0.88
N TYR A 41 2.96 8.26 -1.29
CA TYR A 41 2.07 8.44 -2.44
C TYR A 41 2.82 8.86 -3.72
N SER A 42 4.15 8.84 -3.71
CA SER A 42 4.93 9.09 -4.92
C SER A 42 4.68 8.00 -5.96
N SER A 43 4.73 8.38 -7.25
CA SER A 43 4.50 7.43 -8.35
C SER A 43 5.46 6.23 -8.33
N ALA A 44 6.68 6.41 -7.81
CA ALA A 44 7.64 5.34 -7.63
C ALA A 44 7.17 4.31 -6.59
N VAL A 45 6.78 4.77 -5.38
CA VAL A 45 6.31 3.91 -4.29
C VAL A 45 5.00 3.21 -4.69
N LEU A 46 4.05 3.94 -5.28
CA LEU A 46 2.80 3.34 -5.75
C LEU A 46 3.04 2.28 -6.84
N GLY A 47 4.02 2.48 -7.71
CA GLY A 47 4.43 1.51 -8.71
C GLY A 47 5.03 0.24 -8.09
N GLU A 48 5.86 0.38 -7.07
CA GLU A 48 6.46 -0.74 -6.33
C GLU A 48 5.41 -1.56 -5.58
N VAL A 49 4.51 -0.90 -4.85
CA VAL A 49 3.39 -1.55 -4.16
C VAL A 49 2.48 -2.25 -5.17
N ALA A 50 2.14 -1.60 -6.28
CA ALA A 50 1.32 -2.21 -7.34
C ALA A 50 1.97 -3.49 -7.89
N SER A 51 3.28 -3.44 -8.17
CA SER A 51 4.03 -4.60 -8.68
C SER A 51 4.12 -5.73 -7.65
N SER A 52 4.35 -5.42 -6.37
CA SER A 52 4.49 -6.45 -5.33
C SER A 52 3.17 -7.15 -5.01
N GLN A 53 2.06 -6.41 -5.09
CA GLN A 53 0.72 -6.92 -4.79
C GLN A 53 -0.03 -7.44 -6.03
N GLY A 54 0.50 -7.24 -7.23
CA GLY A 54 -0.14 -7.66 -8.49
C GLY A 54 -1.42 -6.86 -8.83
N ILE A 55 -1.50 -5.61 -8.38
CA ILE A 55 -2.65 -4.71 -8.54
C ILE A 55 -2.30 -3.50 -9.40
N THR A 56 -3.28 -2.66 -9.73
CA THR A 56 -3.03 -1.42 -10.45
C THR A 56 -2.43 -0.34 -9.54
N THR A 57 -1.77 0.67 -10.10
CA THR A 57 -1.25 1.82 -9.32
C THR A 57 -2.36 2.57 -8.58
N GLY A 58 -3.57 2.67 -9.17
CA GLY A 58 -4.72 3.28 -8.49
C GLY A 58 -5.22 2.44 -7.30
N ASP A 59 -5.21 1.11 -7.43
CA ASP A 59 -5.52 0.22 -6.30
C ASP A 59 -4.43 0.24 -5.24
N ALA A 60 -3.17 0.42 -5.64
CA ALA A 60 -2.05 0.58 -4.72
C ALA A 60 -2.21 1.86 -3.88
N GLU A 61 -2.65 2.97 -4.47
CA GLU A 61 -2.96 4.20 -3.72
C GLU A 61 -4.03 3.98 -2.65
N ILE A 62 -5.10 3.23 -2.99
CA ILE A 62 -6.16 2.86 -2.04
C ILE A 62 -5.62 1.93 -0.94
N LEU A 63 -4.81 0.93 -1.32
CA LEU A 63 -4.18 0.01 -0.37
C LEU A 63 -3.25 0.76 0.61
N VAL A 64 -2.40 1.65 0.10
CA VAL A 64 -1.52 2.51 0.90
C VAL A 64 -2.35 3.34 1.87
N THR A 65 -3.45 3.95 1.41
CA THR A 65 -4.35 4.72 2.28
C THR A 65 -4.90 3.88 3.44
N TYR A 66 -5.35 2.64 3.18
CA TYR A 66 -5.85 1.76 4.22
C TYR A 66 -4.76 1.31 5.20
N VAL A 67 -3.58 0.93 4.69
CA VAL A 67 -2.47 0.50 5.54
C VAL A 67 -2.00 1.65 6.43
N VAL A 68 -1.81 2.85 5.87
CA VAL A 68 -1.43 4.03 6.65
C VAL A 68 -2.47 4.33 7.73
N GLY A 69 -3.75 4.43 7.37
CA GLY A 69 -4.80 4.78 8.32
C GLY A 69 -5.10 3.74 9.40
N LEU A 70 -4.74 2.47 9.19
CA LEU A 70 -5.02 1.38 10.14
C LEU A 70 -3.79 0.89 10.91
N TYR A 71 -2.58 1.02 10.35
CA TYR A 71 -1.35 0.41 10.90
C TYR A 71 -0.20 1.40 11.12
N CYS A 72 -0.18 2.57 10.47
CA CYS A 72 0.97 3.48 10.53
C CYS A 72 0.66 4.80 11.24
N SER A 73 0.88 4.86 12.55
CA SER A 73 0.72 6.09 13.32
C SER A 73 1.69 7.21 12.94
N ASP A 74 2.84 6.84 12.38
CA ASP A 74 3.99 7.74 12.19
C ASP A 74 4.15 8.21 10.74
N VAL A 75 3.34 7.69 9.80
CA VAL A 75 3.36 8.10 8.39
C VAL A 75 2.36 9.22 8.18
N THR A 76 2.85 10.38 7.72
CA THR A 76 2.04 11.56 7.36
C THR A 76 2.22 11.97 5.92
#